data_AF-R7SPZ1-F1
#
_entry.id   AF-R7SPZ1-F1
#
_cell.length_a   1.000
_cell.length_b   1.000
_cell.length_c   1.000
_cell.angle_alpha   90.00
_cell.angle_beta   90.00
_cell.angle_gamma   90.00
#
_symmetry.space_group_name_H-M   'P 1'
#
loop_
_entity.id
_entity.type
_entity.pdbx_description
1 polymer ?
#
loop_
_entity_poly.entity_id
_entity_poly.type
_entity_poly.pdbx_seq_one_letter_code
_entity_poly.pdbx_strand_id
1 'polypeptide(L)'
;MGLTMAITLIVQSASCRAQWQQILFSLVVWGTFAGGFGSLLDSLLGATLQRTRYVKTTKRIWTEEAGALDAKADVKVISGLDMLTNNQVNLLSSVATAVLLGFLA
;
A
#
# COMPACT_ATOMS: atom_id res chain seq x y z
N MET A 1 12.33 2.18 3.37
CA MET A 1 12.78 1.96 1.98
C MET A 1 13.75 3.04 1.50
N GLY A 2 13.40 4.34 1.56
CA GLY A 2 14.31 5.42 1.14
C GLY A 2 15.66 5.45 1.86
N LEU A 3 15.63 5.39 3.20
CA LEU A 3 16.86 5.33 4.02
C LEU A 3 17.73 4.10 3.71
N THR A 4 17.11 2.93 3.60
CA THR A 4 17.83 1.68 3.31
C THR A 4 18.47 1.74 1.93
N MET A 5 17.77 2.25 0.91
CA MET A 5 18.35 2.48 -0.42
C MET A 5 19.53 3.46 -0.38
N ALA A 6 19.39 4.59 0.33
CA ALA A 6 20.47 5.57 0.45
C ALA A 6 21.73 4.95 1.07
N ILE A 7 21.57 4.20 2.17
CA ILE A 7 22.68 3.50 2.82
C ILE A 7 23.33 2.50 1.85
N THR A 8 22.53 1.70 1.14
CA THR A 8 23.05 0.73 0.16
C THR A 8 23.88 1.42 -0.93
N LEU A 9 23.41 2.53 -1.49
CA LEU A 9 24.13 3.26 -2.55
C LEU A 9 25.41 3.92 -2.04
N ILE A 10 25.38 4.53 -0.85
CA ILE A 10 26.56 5.16 -0.24
C ILE A 10 27.65 4.12 0.10
N VAL A 11 27.25 2.92 0.53
CA VAL A 11 28.16 1.83 0.83
C VAL A 11 28.77 1.27 -0.46
N GLN A 12 27.97 1.03 -1.49
CA GLN A 12 28.41 0.32 -2.70
C GLN A 12 29.15 1.21 -3.72
N SER A 13 28.85 2.51 -3.80
CA SER A 13 29.40 3.40 -4.84
C SER A 13 30.24 4.53 -4.26
N ALA A 14 31.48 4.65 -4.74
CA ALA A 14 32.38 5.76 -4.38
C ALA A 14 31.82 7.12 -4.83
N SER A 15 31.18 7.17 -6.01
CA SER A 15 30.53 8.39 -6.52
C SER A 15 29.35 8.81 -5.64
N CYS A 16 28.53 7.85 -5.19
CA CYS A 16 27.42 8.14 -4.27
C CYS A 16 27.91 8.59 -2.89
N ARG A 17 29.05 8.08 -2.44
CA ARG A 17 29.67 8.50 -1.18
C ARG A 17 30.16 9.95 -1.22
N ALA A 18 30.67 10.40 -2.37
CA ALA A 18 31.06 11.80 -2.55
C ALA A 18 29.88 12.77 -2.45
N GLN A 19 28.67 12.34 -2.82
CA GLN A 19 27.43 13.13 -2.80
C GLN A 19 26.41 12.62 -1.77
N TRP A 20 26.88 12.04 -0.67
CA TRP A 20 26.03 11.27 0.26
C TRP A 20 24.89 12.10 0.86
N GLN A 21 25.10 13.40 1.16
CA GLN A 21 24.05 14.27 1.72
C GLN A 21 22.88 14.44 0.75
N GLN A 22 23.18 14.68 -0.52
CA GLN A 22 22.16 14.90 -1.55
C GLN A 22 21.35 13.62 -1.79
N ILE A 23 22.04 12.47 -1.88
CA ILE A 23 21.39 11.17 -2.09
C ILE A 23 20.53 10.80 -0.88
N LEU A 24 21.05 10.96 0.33
CA LEU A 24 20.31 10.65 1.55
C LEU A 24 19.07 11.53 1.68
N PHE A 25 19.21 12.85 1.51
CA PHE A 25 18.07 13.75 1.62
C PHE A 25 17.01 13.45 0.55
N SER A 26 17.43 13.31 -0.71
CA SER A 26 16.51 13.03 -1.83
C SER A 26 15.74 11.73 -1.61
N LEU A 27 16.43 10.62 -1.32
CA LEU A 27 15.79 9.32 -1.17
C LEU A 27 14.93 9.21 0.10
N VAL A 28 15.31 9.89 1.19
CA VAL A 28 14.51 9.92 2.41
C VAL A 28 13.23 10.73 2.20
N VAL A 29 13.32 11.91 1.58
CA VAL A 29 12.15 12.76 1.31
C VAL A 29 11.20 12.07 0.35
N TRP A 30 11.69 11.63 -0.82
CA TRP A 30 10.86 10.94 -1.80
C TRP A 30 10.34 9.61 -1.28
N GLY A 31 11.15 8.83 -0.55
CA GLY A 31 10.72 7.58 0.05
C GLY A 31 9.64 7.76 1.12
N THR A 32 9.70 8.85 1.89
CA THR A 32 8.66 9.19 2.89
C THR A 32 7.38 9.65 2.21
N PHE A 33 7.49 10.52 1.21
CA PHE A 33 6.35 10.95 0.41
C PHE A 33 5.66 9.77 -0.29
N ALA A 34 6.44 8.89 -0.94
CA ALA A 34 5.98 7.67 -1.58
C ALA A 34 5.18 6.77 -0.62
N GLY A 35 5.76 6.45 0.54
CA GLY A 35 5.12 5.59 1.53
C GLY A 35 3.87 6.23 2.13
N GLY A 36 3.92 7.52 2.44
CA GLY A 36 2.78 8.27 2.97
C GLY A 36 1.65 8.35 1.95
N PHE A 37 1.93 8.81 0.73
CA PHE A 37 0.94 8.94 -0.33
C PHE A 37 0.37 7.58 -0.75
N GLY A 38 1.22 6.58 -0.97
CA GLY A 38 0.78 5.25 -1.39
C GLY A 38 -0.13 4.58 -0.36
N SER A 39 0.20 4.68 0.94
CA SER A 39 -0.65 4.12 2.01
C SER A 39 -2.00 4.83 2.14
N LEU A 40 -2.04 6.15 1.94
CA LEU A 40 -3.29 6.91 1.90
C LEU A 40 -4.17 6.50 0.73
N LEU A 41 -3.56 6.36 -0.45
CA LEU A 41 -4.25 5.97 -1.67
C LEU A 41 -4.78 4.53 -1.56
N ASP A 42 -3.97 3.60 -1.06
CA ASP A 42 -4.39 2.22 -0.79
C ASP A 42 -5.56 2.14 0.19
N SER A 43 -5.50 2.91 1.28
CA SER A 43 -6.59 2.97 2.27
C SER A 43 -7.90 3.52 1.68
N LEU A 44 -7.80 4.56 0.84
CA LEU A 44 -8.97 5.17 0.18
C LEU A 44 -9.60 4.20 -0.83
N LEU A 45 -8.78 3.59 -1.68
CA LEU A 45 -9.25 2.61 -2.66
C LEU A 45 -9.78 1.35 -1.97
N GLY A 46 -9.14 0.89 -0.89
CA GLY A 46 -9.62 -0.24 -0.10
C GLY A 46 -10.98 0.04 0.52
N ALA A 47 -11.17 1.20 1.15
CA ALA A 47 -12.46 1.54 1.75
C ALA A 47 -13.61 1.65 0.73
N THR A 48 -13.32 2.05 -0.51
CA THR A 48 -14.33 2.34 -1.54
C THR A 48 -14.58 1.18 -2.50
N LEU A 49 -13.53 0.46 -2.91
CA LEU A 49 -13.62 -0.58 -3.94
C LEU A 49 -13.64 -2.01 -3.36
N GLN A 50 -13.00 -2.23 -2.20
CA GLN A 50 -12.97 -3.54 -1.54
C GLN A 50 -14.19 -3.73 -0.63
N ARG A 51 -14.93 -4.81 -0.82
CA ARG A 51 -16.10 -5.10 0.02
C ARG A 51 -15.70 -5.67 1.37
N THR A 52 -16.01 -4.93 2.44
CA THR A 52 -15.82 -5.40 3.81
C THR A 52 -17.11 -6.03 4.33
N ARG A 53 -17.07 -7.32 4.65
CA ARG A 53 -18.20 -8.10 5.17
C ARG A 53 -17.97 -8.40 6.65
N TYR A 54 -19.02 -8.29 7.46
CA TYR A 54 -18.99 -8.56 8.89
C TYR A 54 -19.98 -9.66 9.24
N VAL A 55 -19.47 -10.70 9.88
CA VAL A 55 -20.25 -11.86 10.32
C VAL A 55 -20.68 -11.58 11.76
N LYS A 56 -21.97 -11.32 11.98
CA LYS A 56 -22.49 -10.97 13.31
C LYS A 56 -22.41 -12.13 14.30
N THR A 57 -22.50 -13.36 13.83
CA THR A 57 -22.44 -14.56 14.69
C THR A 57 -21.08 -14.71 15.37
N THR A 58 -20.00 -14.47 14.63
CA THR A 58 -18.62 -14.55 15.15
C THR A 58 -18.05 -13.20 15.58
N LYS A 59 -18.79 -12.11 15.33
CA LYS A 59 -18.37 -10.72 15.53
C LYS A 59 -17.04 -10.37 14.85
N ARG A 60 -16.75 -10.97 13.70
CA ARG A 60 -15.50 -10.81 12.96
C ARG A 60 -15.73 -10.25 11.56
N ILE A 61 -14.74 -9.54 11.05
CA ILE A 61 -14.66 -9.19 9.63
C ILE A 61 -14.30 -10.46 8.87
N TRP A 62 -15.07 -10.76 7.84
CA TRP A 62 -14.78 -11.86 6.95
C TRP A 62 -13.83 -11.40 5.84
N THR A 63 -12.78 -12.16 5.63
CA THR A 63 -11.78 -11.96 4.57
C THR A 63 -11.94 -13.05 3.53
N GLU A 64 -11.52 -12.79 2.29
CA GLU A 64 -11.60 -13.76 1.19
C GLU A 64 -10.81 -15.06 1.49
N GLU A 65 -9.75 -14.95 2.28
CA GLU A 65 -8.93 -16.08 2.74
C GLU A 65 -9.64 -17.00 3.74
N ALA A 66 -10.71 -16.52 4.40
CA ALA A 66 -11.45 -17.29 5.40
C ALA A 66 -12.36 -18.38 4.81
N GLY A 67 -12.39 -18.53 3.48
CA GLY A 67 -13.18 -19.53 2.78
C GLY A 67 -14.66 -19.18 2.67
N ALA A 68 -15.43 -20.04 2.00
CA ALA A 68 -16.84 -19.78 1.68
C ALA A 68 -17.68 -19.52 2.95
N LEU A 69 -18.50 -18.46 2.91
CA LEU A 69 -19.46 -18.17 3.96
C LEU A 69 -20.54 -19.26 3.99
N ASP A 70 -20.86 -19.73 5.20
CA ASP A 70 -22.01 -20.62 5.39
C ASP A 70 -23.29 -19.90 4.97
N ALA A 71 -24.17 -20.57 4.23
CA ALA A 71 -25.38 -19.96 3.64
C ALA A 71 -26.35 -19.42 4.69
N LYS A 72 -26.19 -19.82 5.96
CA LYS A 72 -26.98 -19.36 7.12
C LYS A 72 -26.31 -18.25 7.93
N ALA A 73 -25.12 -17.78 7.54
CA ALA A 73 -24.40 -16.75 8.27
C ALA A 73 -25.09 -15.37 8.14
N ASP A 74 -25.35 -14.70 9.26
CA ASP A 74 -25.85 -13.31 9.28
C ASP A 74 -24.70 -12.35 8.94
N VAL A 75 -24.58 -12.02 7.65
CA VAL A 75 -23.50 -11.19 7.08
C VAL A 75 -24.01 -9.80 6.77
N LYS A 76 -23.35 -8.78 7.32
CA LYS A 76 -23.59 -7.37 7.02
C LYS A 76 -22.44 -6.80 6.18
N VAL A 77 -22.76 -6.12 5.08
CA VAL A 77 -21.76 -5.32 4.35
C VAL A 77 -21.53 -4.02 5.11
N ILE A 78 -20.28 -3.73 5.42
CA ILE A 78 -19.88 -2.51 6.14
C ILE A 78 -19.44 -1.42 5.15
N SER A 79 -18.64 -1.76 4.14
CA SER A 79 -18.06 -0.80 3.20
C SER A 79 -17.77 -1.43 1.84
N GLY A 80 -17.63 -0.57 0.83
CA GLY A 80 -17.10 -0.89 -0.50
C GLY A 80 -18.08 -1.54 -1.48
N LEU A 81 -17.70 -1.53 -2.77
CA LEU A 81 -18.56 -1.88 -3.90
C LEU A 81 -18.32 -3.28 -4.52
N ASP A 82 -17.52 -4.14 -3.87
CA ASP A 82 -17.14 -5.47 -4.41
C ASP A 82 -16.54 -5.42 -5.82
N MET A 83 -15.79 -4.35 -6.12
CA MET A 83 -15.24 -4.14 -7.46
C MET A 83 -13.87 -4.78 -7.62
N LEU A 84 -13.03 -4.70 -6.59
CA LEU A 84 -11.66 -5.16 -6.61
C LEU A 84 -11.33 -5.94 -5.33
N THR A 85 -10.51 -6.98 -5.48
CA THR A 85 -9.95 -7.73 -4.34
C THR A 85 -8.86 -6.90 -3.65
N ASN A 86 -8.50 -7.24 -2.41
CA ASN A 86 -7.46 -6.53 -1.66
C ASN A 86 -6.12 -6.50 -2.42
N ASN A 87 -5.76 -7.62 -3.05
CA ASN A 87 -4.52 -7.71 -3.81
C ASN A 87 -4.54 -6.84 -5.08
N GLN A 88 -5.71 -6.70 -5.72
CA GLN A 88 -5.89 -5.82 -6.88
C GLN A 88 -5.83 -4.34 -6.50
N VAL A 89 -6.42 -3.97 -5.35
CA VAL A 89 -6.33 -2.61 -4.82
C VAL A 89 -4.88 -2.24 -4.51
N ASN A 90 -4.14 -3.13 -3.83
CA ASN A 90 -2.73 -2.91 -3.51
C ASN A 90 -1.85 -2.80 -4.78
N LEU A 91 -2.13 -3.64 -5.79
CA LEU A 91 -1.44 -3.54 -7.08
C LEU A 91 -1.70 -2.18 -7.74
N LEU A 92 -2.96 -1.76 -7.83
CA LEU A 92 -3.34 -0.50 -8.45
C LEU A 92 -2.74 0.70 -7.70
N SER A 93 -2.81 0.70 -6.37
CA SER A 93 -2.32 1.78 -5.53
C SER A 93 -0.79 1.89 -5.60
N SER A 94 -0.09 0.76 -5.60
CA SER A 94 1.36 0.69 -5.76
C SER A 94 1.82 1.16 -7.13
N VAL A 95 1.16 0.71 -8.21
CA VAL A 95 1.49 1.12 -9.59
C VAL A 95 1.25 2.62 -9.78
N ALA A 96 0.10 3.14 -9.34
CA ALA A 96 -0.20 4.56 -9.42
C ALA A 96 0.84 5.42 -8.68
N THR A 97 1.22 4.99 -7.48
CA THR A 97 2.26 5.67 -6.67
C THR A 97 3.62 5.63 -7.35
N ALA A 98 4.01 4.49 -7.93
CA ALA A 98 5.29 4.34 -8.63
C ALA A 98 5.37 5.20 -9.90
N VAL A 99 4.30 5.23 -10.71
CA VAL A 99 4.24 6.06 -11.92
C VAL A 99 4.30 7.55 -11.55
N LEU A 100 3.56 7.96 -10.51
CA LEU A 100 3.57 9.35 -10.04
C LEU A 100 4.96 9.78 -9.57
N LEU A 101 5.66 8.94 -8.79
CA LEU A 101 7.03 9.23 -8.36
C LEU A 101 8.00 9.27 -9.54
N GLY A 102 7.92 8.32 -10.46
CA GLY A 102 8.78 8.31 -11.65
C GLY A 102 8.58 9.52 -12.57
N PHE A 103 7.43 10.19 -12.48
CA PHE A 103 7.17 11.44 -13.19
C PHE A 103 7.67 12.69 -12.43
N LEU A 104 7.67 12.65 -11.09
CA LEU A 104 7.94 13.83 -10.25
C LEU A 104 9.38 13.93 -9.72
N ALA A 105 10.07 12.80 -9.52
CA ALA A 105 11.39 12.70 -8.89
C ALA A 105 12.52 12.60 -9.92
#